data_AF-A0A6J4QL13-F1
#
_entry.id   AF-A0A6J4QL13-F1
#
_cell.length_a   1.000
_cell.length_b   1.000
_cell.length_c   1.000
_cell.angle_alpha   90.00
_cell.angle_beta   90.00
_cell.angle_gamma   90.00
#
_symmetry.space_group_name_H-M   'P 1'
#
loop_
_entity.id
_entity.type
_entity.pdbx_description
1 polymer ?
#
loop_
_entity_poly.entity_id
_entity_poly.type
_entity_poly.pdbx_seq_one_letter_code
_entity_poly.pdbx_strand_id
1 'polypeptide(L)'
;ELAESAFEKDGHLESIRGYAEDSGEGRWTVLEAINEDVPANVIVGSLFARFASRQDDSFAMKVIAALRGEFGGHAVQEASTKYPEQK
;
A
#
# COMPACT_ATOMS: atom_id res chain seq x y z
N GLU A 1 19.38 4.19 0.08
CA GLU A 1 18.71 4.04 1.40
C GLU A 1 17.45 3.15 1.35
N LEU A 2 16.20 3.60 1.49
CA LEU A 2 15.07 2.68 1.76
C LEU A 2 14.84 1.57 0.71
N ALA A 3 14.85 1.92 -0.59
CA ALA A 3 14.65 0.94 -1.65
C ALA A 3 15.82 -0.05 -1.72
N GLU A 4 17.04 0.47 -1.59
CA GLU A 4 18.27 -0.32 -1.53
C GLU A 4 18.24 -1.31 -0.36
N SER A 5 17.93 -0.85 0.86
CA SER A 5 17.80 -1.73 2.03
C SER A 5 16.72 -2.79 1.87
N ALA A 6 15.61 -2.47 1.18
CA ALA A 6 14.58 -3.46 0.86
C ALA A 6 15.10 -4.53 -0.12
N PHE A 7 15.80 -4.12 -1.19
CA PHE A 7 16.35 -5.04 -2.19
C PHE A 7 17.58 -5.83 -1.70
N GLU A 8 18.34 -5.31 -0.72
CA GLU A 8 19.41 -6.06 -0.06
C GLU A 8 18.87 -7.26 0.74
N LYS A 9 17.67 -7.12 1.33
CA LYS A 9 17.01 -8.20 2.09
C LYS A 9 16.39 -9.24 1.16
N ASP A 10 15.75 -8.80 0.09
CA ASP A 10 15.11 -9.66 -0.90
C ASP A 10 15.15 -9.00 -2.28
N GLY A 11 16.13 -9.39 -3.11
CA GLY A 11 16.37 -8.77 -4.42
C GLY A 11 15.21 -8.87 -5.41
N HIS A 12 14.29 -9.83 -5.20
CA HIS A 12 13.12 -10.02 -6.05
C HIS A 12 11.79 -9.72 -5.35
N LEU A 13 11.83 -9.37 -4.06
CA LEU A 13 10.64 -9.13 -3.22
C LEU A 13 9.67 -10.33 -3.26
N GLU A 14 10.19 -11.55 -3.33
CA GLU A 14 9.41 -12.79 -3.41
C GLU A 14 8.73 -13.15 -2.09
N SER A 15 9.34 -12.77 -0.97
CA SER A 15 8.84 -13.02 0.38
C SER A 15 7.65 -12.13 0.75
N ILE A 16 7.49 -11.00 0.08
CA ILE A 16 6.46 -10.00 0.39
C ILE A 16 5.34 -10.01 -0.66
N ARG A 17 4.13 -9.72 -0.19
CA ARG A 17 2.98 -9.44 -1.02
C ARG A 17 2.89 -7.94 -1.30
N GLY A 18 2.48 -7.56 -2.50
CA GLY A 18 2.20 -6.18 -2.89
C GLY A 18 0.89 -5.66 -2.32
N TYR A 19 0.77 -5.67 -1.00
CA TYR A 19 -0.41 -5.19 -0.27
C TYR A 19 -0.04 -3.99 0.60
N ALA A 20 -0.85 -2.93 0.53
CA ALA A 20 -0.69 -1.75 1.37
C ALA A 20 -1.98 -1.43 2.14
N GLU A 21 -1.95 -1.64 3.45
CA GLU A 21 -3.08 -1.33 4.32
C GLU A 21 -3.37 0.19 4.39
N ASP A 22 -4.64 0.53 4.59
CA ASP A 22 -5.07 1.90 4.91
C ASP A 22 -5.59 2.00 6.35
N SER A 23 -5.04 2.94 7.13
CA SER A 23 -5.39 3.19 8.53
C SER A 23 -6.68 4.02 8.70
N GLY A 24 -7.26 4.50 7.60
CA GLY A 24 -8.53 5.24 7.57
C GLY A 24 -8.39 6.75 7.40
N GLU A 25 -7.26 7.37 7.76
CA GLU A 25 -7.10 8.84 7.67
C GLU A 25 -7.21 9.33 6.23
N GLY A 26 -6.58 8.62 5.28
CA GLY A 26 -6.70 8.95 3.86
C GLY A 26 -8.13 8.85 3.34
N ARG A 27 -8.93 7.91 3.87
CA ARG A 27 -10.35 7.78 3.53
C ARG A 27 -11.16 8.95 4.09
N TRP A 28 -10.97 9.26 5.37
CA TRP A 28 -11.65 10.39 6.00
C TRP A 28 -11.31 11.71 5.30
N THR A 29 -10.03 11.94 4.96
CA THR A 29 -9.61 13.15 4.23
C THR A 29 -10.25 13.26 2.85
N VAL A 30 -10.39 12.15 2.11
CA VAL A 30 -11.07 12.16 0.80
C VAL A 30 -12.56 12.47 0.97
N LEU A 31 -13.22 11.92 1.98
CA LEU A 31 -14.62 12.22 2.26
C LEU A 31 -14.81 13.69 2.62
N GLU A 32 -13.92 14.25 3.45
CA GLU A 32 -14.00 15.66 3.84
C GLU A 32 -13.74 16.60 2.66
N ALA A 33 -12.79 16.26 1.79
CA ALA A 33 -12.52 17.01 0.57
C ALA A 33 -13.75 17.07 -0.37
N ILE A 34 -14.57 16.00 -0.41
CA ILE A 34 -15.83 15.98 -1.16
C ILE A 34 -16.87 16.88 -0.50
N ASN A 35 -17.01 16.82 0.83
CA ASN A 35 -17.99 17.64 1.56
C ASN A 35 -17.73 19.14 1.43
N GLU A 36 -16.45 19.52 1.33
CA GLU A 36 -16.00 20.91 1.26
C GLU A 36 -15.75 21.42 -0.17
N ASP A 37 -16.05 20.61 -1.19
CA ASP A 37 -15.76 20.91 -2.61
C ASP A 37 -14.27 21.27 -2.88
N VAL A 38 -13.34 20.66 -2.14
CA VAL A 38 -11.89 20.90 -2.25
C VAL A 38 -11.20 19.79 -3.06
N PRO A 39 -10.40 20.13 -4.08
CA PRO A 39 -9.69 19.11 -4.86
C PRO A 39 -8.53 18.48 -4.08
N ALA A 40 -8.61 17.15 -3.85
CA ALA A 40 -7.59 16.35 -3.17
C ALA A 40 -7.03 15.21 -4.05
N ASN A 41 -6.80 15.49 -5.35
CA ASN A 41 -6.51 14.49 -6.39
C ASN A 41 -5.40 13.49 -6.04
N VAL A 42 -4.28 13.96 -5.47
CA VAL A 42 -3.14 13.09 -5.11
C VAL A 42 -3.48 12.17 -3.95
N ILE A 43 -4.25 12.64 -2.97
CA ILE A 43 -4.69 11.84 -1.82
C ILE A 43 -5.70 10.78 -2.29
N VAL A 44 -6.65 11.16 -3.16
CA VAL A 44 -7.59 10.23 -3.78
C VAL A 44 -6.86 9.14 -4.56
N GLY A 45 -5.92 9.53 -5.44
CA GLY A 45 -5.10 8.58 -6.20
C GLY A 45 -4.29 7.64 -5.30
N SER A 46 -3.71 8.17 -4.22
CA SER A 46 -2.97 7.36 -3.24
C SER A 46 -3.85 6.35 -2.51
N LEU A 47 -5.09 6.75 -2.15
CA LEU A 47 -6.08 5.85 -1.55
C LEU A 47 -6.49 4.75 -2.53
N PHE A 48 -6.72 5.10 -3.80
CA PHE A 48 -7.11 4.12 -4.82
C PHE A 48 -5.99 3.16 -5.19
N ALA A 49 -4.73 3.60 -5.18
CA ALA A 49 -3.58 2.71 -5.33
C ALA A 49 -3.55 1.63 -4.24
N ARG A 50 -3.92 1.96 -2.99
CA ARG A 50 -4.07 0.96 -1.92
C ARG A 50 -5.21 -0.02 -2.21
N PHE A 51 -6.33 0.45 -2.74
CA PHE A 51 -7.42 -0.46 -3.13
C PHE A 51 -7.00 -1.39 -4.29
N ALA A 52 -6.25 -0.89 -5.26
CA ALA A 52 -5.69 -1.70 -6.33
C ALA A 52 -4.75 -2.79 -5.79
N SER A 53 -3.98 -2.50 -4.74
CA SER A 53 -3.12 -3.49 -4.05
C SER A 53 -3.89 -4.68 -3.46
N ARG A 54 -5.21 -4.56 -3.30
CA ARG A 54 -6.09 -5.63 -2.79
C ARG A 54 -6.47 -6.65 -3.85
N GLN A 55 -6.09 -6.42 -5.11
CA GLN A 55 -6.41 -7.28 -6.24
C GLN A 55 -5.21 -8.19 -6.55
N ASP A 56 -4.92 -8.37 -7.83
CA ASP A 56 -3.76 -9.13 -8.28
C ASP A 56 -2.47 -8.50 -7.79
N ASP A 57 -1.54 -9.37 -7.38
CA ASP A 57 -0.25 -8.94 -6.86
C ASP A 57 0.57 -8.28 -7.97
N SER A 58 1.32 -7.23 -7.62
CA SER A 58 2.17 -6.53 -8.58
C SER A 58 3.50 -6.13 -7.96
N PHE A 59 4.56 -6.20 -8.76
CA PHE A 59 5.90 -5.82 -8.33
C PHE A 59 5.97 -4.37 -7.83
N ALA A 60 5.26 -3.45 -8.50
CA ALA A 60 5.19 -2.06 -8.06
C ALA A 60 4.60 -1.93 -6.65
N MET A 61 3.54 -2.68 -6.34
CA MET A 61 2.96 -2.66 -5.00
C MET A 61 3.84 -3.35 -3.95
N LYS A 62 4.62 -4.37 -4.33
CA LYS A 62 5.63 -4.98 -3.46
C LYS A 62 6.69 -3.96 -3.03
N VAL A 63 7.19 -3.17 -3.98
CA VAL A 63 8.13 -2.07 -3.67
C VAL A 63 7.49 -1.09 -2.69
N ILE A 64 6.23 -0.68 -2.92
CA ILE A 64 5.52 0.23 -2.00
C ILE A 64 5.36 -0.39 -0.60
N ALA A 65 4.99 -1.68 -0.52
CA ALA A 65 4.84 -2.38 0.75
C ALA A 65 6.16 -2.43 1.52
N ALA A 66 7.27 -2.77 0.85
CA ALA A 66 8.60 -2.79 1.44
C ALA A 66 9.00 -1.41 2.00
N LEU A 67 8.86 -0.35 1.20
CA LEU A 67 9.21 1.01 1.62
C LEU A 67 8.38 1.49 2.82
N ARG A 68 7.09 1.13 2.87
CA ARG A 68 6.21 1.44 4.01
C ARG A 68 6.63 0.69 5.28
N GLY A 69 7.13 -0.53 5.14
CA GLY A 69 7.73 -1.29 6.22
C GLY A 69 9.02 -0.63 6.74
N GLU A 70 9.96 -0.32 5.85
CA GLU A 70 11.27 0.26 6.24
C GLU A 70 11.14 1.63 6.91
N PHE A 71 10.30 2.52 6.38
CA PHE A 71 10.17 3.89 6.90
C PHE A 71 9.20 3.98 8.07
N GLY A 72 8.02 3.37 7.93
CA GLY A 72 6.90 3.58 8.84
C GLY A 72 6.65 2.45 9.83
N GLY A 73 7.41 1.34 9.74
CA GLY A 73 7.14 0.14 10.53
C GLY A 73 5.78 -0.50 10.24
N HIS A 74 5.19 -0.20 9.08
CA HIS A 74 3.91 -0.80 8.69
C HIS A 74 4.08 -2.31 8.50
N ALA A 75 3.10 -3.09 8.95
CA ALA A 75 3.10 -4.53 8.74
C ALA A 75 3.11 -4.86 7.24
N VAL A 76 4.04 -5.71 6.83
CA VAL A 76 4.15 -6.24 5.47
C VAL A 76 3.52 -7.63 5.44
N GLN A 77 2.65 -7.90 4.47
CA GLN A 77 2.08 -9.22 4.31
C GLN A 77 3.08 -10.17 3.63
N GLU A 78 3.17 -11.40 4.13
CA GLU A 78 3.93 -12.45 3.46
C GLU A 78 3.24 -12.85 2.16
N ALA A 79 4.03 -13.23 1.15
CA ALA A 79 3.51 -13.74 -0.13
C ALA A 79 2.59 -14.97 0.02
N SER A 80 2.73 -15.73 1.11
CA SER A 80 1.90 -16.88 1.48
C SER A 80 0.47 -16.51 1.94
N THR A 81 0.25 -15.23 2.27
CA THR A 81 -1.01 -14.75 2.88
C THR A 81 -2.16 -14.81 1.86
N LYS A 82 -3.17 -15.64 2.11
CA LYS A 82 -4.41 -15.68 1.32
C LYS A 82 -5.38 -14.60 1.79
N TYR A 83 -6.08 -13.93 0.87
CA TYR A 83 -7.17 -13.02 1.25
C TYR A 83 -8.30 -13.80 1.93
N PRO A 84 -8.95 -13.26 2.98
CA PRO A 84 -10.32 -13.65 3.25
C PRO A 84 -11.16 -13.29 2.02
N GLU A 85 -11.98 -14.22 1.54
CA GLU A 85 -12.85 -13.99 0.38
C GLU A 85 -13.58 -12.65 0.53
N GLN A 86 -13.46 -11.78 -0.49
CA GLN A 86 -14.24 -10.55 -0.56
C GLN A 86 -15.72 -10.98 -0.68
N LYS A 87 -16.51 -10.75 0.38
CA LYS A 87 -17.97 -10.90 0.32
C LYS A 87 -18.60 -9.80 -0.54
#